data_AF-A0A2E3MTA0-F1
#
_entry.id   AF-A0A2E3MTA0-F1
#
_cell.length_a   1.000
_cell.length_b   1.000
_cell.length_c   1.000
_cell.angle_alpha   90.00
_cell.angle_beta   90.00
_cell.angle_gamma   90.00
#
_symmetry.space_group_name_H-M   'P 1'
#
loop_
_entity.id
_entity.type
_entity.pdbx_description
1 polymer ?
#
loop_
_entity_poly.entity_id
_entity_poly.type
_entity_poly.pdbx_seq_one_letter_code
_entity_poly.pdbx_strand_id
1 'polypeptide(L)'
;MPRFVLPTTTALFWWCGWHSVCCQDASHQPQPVLRAVAYLQGEVQQWPEQHHCYSCHNNGDAARALFAARSAGIKVPQQFLDRTTNWLVMPGSWKDNGGDQRFSDQRLAQFQFSLALAAAHRAELLSDPLPLLQAAKATAKQQQPDGSWPLDTGGIVASPITYGRHLGTALGKNLLQQVDAKAFSLQITKADKWLRQSRPHAIPDLSGLMIGLRESQDAAALKQLDRCQQLLRAAQAPAGGWGPFATHRAEPYDTAIVLLAFAQQKPNKPFQPLLQAGRSWLIKQQLEDGSWAETTRPADSESYAHRISTTAWATLALIATQQLFQSR
;
A
#
# COMPACT_ATOMS: atom_id res chain seq x y z
N MET A 1 47.64 -75.04 12.80
CA MET A 1 48.52 -74.17 11.98
C MET A 1 48.29 -74.52 10.51
N PRO A 2 48.40 -73.61 9.54
CA PRO A 2 47.78 -72.29 9.39
C PRO A 2 47.07 -72.13 8.01
N ARG A 3 46.50 -70.92 7.80
CA ARG A 3 46.26 -70.20 6.52
C ARG A 3 45.03 -70.49 5.65
N PHE A 4 44.10 -69.52 5.73
CA PHE A 4 43.56 -68.65 4.67
C PHE A 4 43.07 -69.29 3.35
N VAL A 5 41.79 -69.01 3.03
CA VAL A 5 41.29 -68.14 1.94
C VAL A 5 39.88 -68.62 1.56
N LEU A 6 38.88 -67.77 1.68
CA LEU A 6 37.57 -67.96 1.05
C LEU A 6 37.22 -66.69 0.27
N PRO A 7 36.82 -66.83 -1.01
CA PRO A 7 35.92 -65.89 -1.64
C PRO A 7 34.69 -66.67 -2.12
N THR A 8 33.51 -66.32 -1.60
CA THR A 8 32.26 -66.69 -2.27
C THR A 8 31.37 -65.48 -2.33
N THR A 9 31.35 -64.92 -3.54
CA THR A 9 30.32 -64.05 -4.08
C THR A 9 28.93 -64.61 -3.84
N THR A 10 28.05 -63.81 -3.24
CA THR A 10 26.61 -63.92 -3.46
C THR A 10 26.01 -62.54 -3.30
N ALA A 11 25.48 -62.01 -4.39
CA ALA A 11 24.70 -60.78 -4.41
C ALA A 11 23.26 -61.14 -4.79
N LEU A 12 22.36 -60.24 -4.38
CA LEU A 12 20.94 -60.14 -4.71
C LEU A 12 20.07 -61.00 -3.78
N PHE A 13 19.21 -60.43 -2.94
CA PHE A 13 18.20 -59.44 -3.28
C PHE A 13 17.78 -58.60 -2.07
N TRP A 14 17.52 -57.32 -2.34
CA TRP A 14 16.96 -56.30 -1.46
C TRP A 14 15.54 -56.62 -0.99
N TRP A 15 15.25 -56.30 0.28
CA TRP A 15 14.08 -55.46 0.58
C TRP A 15 14.35 -54.60 1.82
N CYS A 16 14.28 -53.28 1.58
CA CYS A 16 14.36 -52.21 2.57
C CYS A 16 13.27 -52.38 3.64
N GLY A 17 13.48 -52.08 4.93
CA GLY A 17 14.40 -51.09 5.45
C GLY A 17 13.68 -49.76 5.69
N TRP A 18 13.09 -49.65 6.88
CA TRP A 18 12.97 -48.45 7.70
C TRP A 18 11.75 -47.54 7.47
N HIS A 19 10.96 -47.45 8.53
CA HIS A 19 10.01 -46.37 8.77
C HIS A 19 10.79 -45.07 8.92
N SER A 20 10.95 -44.32 7.83
CA SER A 20 11.38 -42.92 7.91
C SER A 20 10.19 -42.08 8.34
N VAL A 21 10.14 -41.80 9.65
CA VAL A 21 9.62 -40.54 10.16
C VAL A 21 10.50 -39.44 9.57
N CYS A 22 10.03 -38.78 8.52
CA CYS A 22 10.59 -37.52 8.05
C CYS A 22 9.62 -36.40 8.45
N CYS A 23 9.99 -35.67 9.50
CA CYS A 23 9.53 -34.31 9.72
C CYS A 23 9.68 -33.49 8.44
N GLN A 24 8.61 -32.91 7.95
CA GLN A 24 8.66 -31.60 7.30
C GLN A 24 7.50 -30.77 7.82
N ASP A 25 7.76 -30.18 8.98
CA ASP A 25 7.11 -29.00 9.49
C ASP A 25 7.23 -27.91 8.42
N ALA A 26 6.23 -27.82 7.53
CA ALA A 26 6.00 -26.67 6.68
C ALA A 26 5.51 -25.55 7.61
N SER A 27 6.49 -24.98 8.32
CA SER A 27 6.35 -24.06 9.42
C SER A 27 5.22 -23.06 9.22
N HIS A 28 4.43 -22.92 10.28
CA HIS A 28 3.39 -21.93 10.57
C HIS A 28 3.88 -20.46 10.43
N GLN A 29 4.50 -20.08 9.32
CA GLN A 29 4.76 -18.69 9.03
C GLN A 29 3.41 -18.01 8.79
N PRO A 30 3.03 -17.00 9.61
CA PRO A 30 1.79 -16.28 9.36
C PRO A 30 1.83 -15.73 7.94
N GLN A 31 0.71 -15.80 7.21
CA GLN A 31 0.64 -15.29 5.84
C GLN A 31 1.25 -13.88 5.78
N PRO A 32 1.97 -13.50 4.69
CA PRO A 32 2.67 -12.21 4.61
C PRO A 32 1.86 -10.99 5.05
N VAL A 33 0.56 -10.99 4.72
CA VAL A 33 -0.39 -9.95 5.16
C VAL A 33 -0.55 -9.91 6.69
N LEU A 34 -0.65 -11.05 7.35
CA LEU A 34 -0.79 -11.13 8.82
C LEU A 34 0.47 -10.62 9.54
N ARG A 35 1.66 -10.93 9.00
CA ARG A 35 2.93 -10.41 9.54
C ARG A 35 3.00 -8.89 9.42
N ALA A 36 2.63 -8.35 8.26
CA ALA A 36 2.58 -6.91 8.05
C ALA A 36 1.56 -6.21 8.95
N VAL A 37 0.37 -6.81 9.11
CA VAL A 37 -0.66 -6.31 10.02
C VAL A 37 -0.16 -6.33 11.47
N ALA A 38 0.49 -7.41 11.91
CA ALA A 38 1.05 -7.50 13.27
C ALA A 38 2.13 -6.42 13.52
N TYR A 39 3.04 -6.21 12.56
CA TYR A 39 4.03 -5.14 12.62
C TYR A 39 3.35 -3.77 12.77
N LEU A 40 2.42 -3.43 11.87
CA LEU A 40 1.75 -2.14 11.88
C LEU A 40 0.91 -1.92 13.16
N GLN A 41 0.30 -2.97 13.72
CA GLN A 41 -0.44 -2.87 14.98
C GLN A 41 0.46 -2.39 16.13
N GLY A 42 1.66 -2.96 16.25
CA GLY A 42 2.64 -2.55 17.26
C GLY A 42 3.05 -1.09 17.09
N GLU A 43 3.42 -0.72 15.86
CA GLU A 43 3.89 0.64 15.53
C GLU A 43 2.82 1.72 15.70
N VAL A 44 1.56 1.42 15.35
CA VAL A 44 0.45 2.39 15.47
C VAL A 44 0.03 2.56 16.93
N GLN A 45 0.02 1.48 17.72
CA GLN A 45 -0.37 1.53 19.13
C GLN A 45 0.69 2.27 19.97
N GLN A 46 1.96 1.91 19.80
CA GLN A 46 3.04 2.39 20.67
C GLN A 46 3.43 3.84 20.40
N TRP A 47 3.26 4.33 19.16
CA TRP A 47 3.77 5.64 18.75
C TRP A 47 3.30 6.79 19.66
N PRO A 48 1.99 6.97 19.94
CA PRO A 48 1.56 8.07 20.78
C PRO A 48 1.88 7.88 22.28
N GLU A 49 2.25 6.67 22.71
CA GLU A 49 2.76 6.41 24.07
C GLU A 49 4.20 6.89 24.22
N GLN A 50 5.04 6.61 23.22
CA GLN A 50 6.47 6.88 23.26
C GLN A 50 6.82 8.31 22.85
N HIS A 51 6.02 8.93 21.96
CA HIS A 51 6.37 10.22 21.34
C HIS A 51 5.41 11.36 21.68
N HIS A 52 4.34 11.09 22.44
CA HIS A 52 3.32 12.08 22.81
C HIS A 52 2.75 12.88 21.62
N CYS A 53 2.69 12.26 20.45
CA CYS A 53 2.17 12.84 19.21
C CYS A 53 1.45 11.79 18.35
N TYR A 54 0.68 12.25 17.37
CA TYR A 54 0.09 11.43 16.32
C TYR A 54 0.81 11.71 15.00
N SER A 55 1.55 10.73 14.49
CA SER A 55 2.32 10.84 13.25
C SER A 55 1.43 10.57 12.04
N CYS A 56 1.64 11.31 10.95
CA CYS A 56 0.94 11.07 9.69
C CYS A 56 1.28 9.71 9.06
N HIS A 57 2.47 9.17 9.32
CA HIS A 57 2.88 7.85 8.83
C HIS A 57 2.28 6.70 9.64
N ASN A 58 2.27 6.82 10.97
CA ASN A 58 1.69 5.81 11.87
C ASN A 58 0.16 5.92 11.89
N ASN A 59 -0.35 7.09 12.30
CA ASN A 59 -1.78 7.30 12.54
C ASN A 59 -2.54 7.72 11.27
N GLY A 60 -1.84 8.01 10.16
CA GLY A 60 -2.42 8.13 8.83
C GLY A 60 -2.23 6.84 8.02
N ASP A 61 -1.05 6.65 7.42
CA ASP A 61 -0.84 5.56 6.45
C ASP A 61 -0.94 4.14 7.05
N ALA A 62 -0.24 3.85 8.14
CA ALA A 62 -0.31 2.54 8.77
C ALA A 62 -1.70 2.25 9.36
N ALA A 63 -2.32 3.22 10.03
CA ALA A 63 -3.71 3.09 10.49
C ALA A 63 -4.68 2.82 9.33
N ARG A 64 -4.53 3.52 8.20
CA ARG A 64 -5.31 3.26 6.97
C ARG A 64 -5.17 1.83 6.49
N ALA A 65 -3.97 1.25 6.52
CA ALA A 65 -3.73 -0.14 6.16
C ALA A 65 -4.40 -1.12 7.15
N LEU A 66 -4.36 -0.84 8.46
CA LEU A 66 -5.05 -1.65 9.47
C LEU A 66 -6.58 -1.61 9.32
N PHE A 67 -7.15 -0.44 9.04
CA PHE A 67 -8.58 -0.31 8.75
C PHE A 67 -8.98 -1.06 7.47
N ALA A 68 -8.15 -1.00 6.43
CA ALA A 68 -8.36 -1.77 5.20
C ALA A 68 -8.29 -3.28 5.45
N ALA A 69 -7.37 -3.75 6.32
CA ALA A 69 -7.27 -5.15 6.70
C ALA A 69 -8.56 -5.63 7.38
N ARG A 70 -9.09 -4.84 8.33
CA ARG A 70 -10.37 -5.12 8.97
C ARG A 70 -11.52 -5.20 7.98
N SER A 71 -11.63 -4.22 7.07
CA SER A 71 -12.65 -4.20 6.01
C SER A 71 -12.56 -5.42 5.08
N ALA A 72 -11.36 -6.00 4.91
CA ALA A 72 -11.12 -7.23 4.17
C ALA A 72 -11.34 -8.53 4.99
N GLY A 73 -11.86 -8.44 6.22
CA GLY A 73 -12.13 -9.59 7.09
C GLY A 73 -10.90 -10.13 7.82
N ILE A 74 -9.76 -9.44 7.77
CA ILE A 74 -8.58 -9.80 8.56
C ILE A 74 -8.79 -9.31 9.99
N LYS A 75 -8.58 -10.19 10.97
CA LYS A 75 -8.76 -9.86 12.39
C LYS A 75 -7.73 -8.82 12.83
N VAL A 76 -8.19 -7.61 13.10
CA VAL A 76 -7.44 -6.55 13.78
C VAL A 76 -8.20 -6.20 15.07
N PRO A 77 -7.73 -6.63 16.25
CA PRO A 77 -8.45 -6.39 17.50
C PRO A 77 -8.66 -4.89 17.77
N GLN A 78 -9.88 -4.55 18.20
CA GLN A 78 -10.34 -3.18 18.38
C GLN A 78 -9.42 -2.33 19.28
N GLN A 79 -8.88 -2.93 20.34
CA GLN A 79 -7.97 -2.27 21.28
C GLN A 79 -6.72 -1.64 20.62
N PHE A 80 -6.26 -2.19 19.48
CA PHE A 80 -5.10 -1.65 18.74
C PHE A 80 -5.48 -0.44 17.87
N LEU A 81 -6.78 -0.21 17.67
CA LEU A 81 -7.32 0.82 16.81
C LEU A 81 -7.93 1.98 17.61
N ASP A 82 -8.50 1.70 18.79
CA ASP A 82 -9.30 2.63 19.58
C ASP A 82 -8.65 3.99 19.78
N ARG A 83 -7.38 4.02 20.19
CA ARG A 83 -6.67 5.28 20.42
C ARG A 83 -6.60 6.13 19.16
N THR A 84 -6.23 5.52 18.03
CA THR A 84 -6.12 6.22 16.76
C THR A 84 -7.49 6.62 16.21
N THR A 85 -8.50 5.75 16.31
CA THR A 85 -9.86 6.07 15.85
C THR A 85 -10.48 7.20 16.66
N ASN A 86 -10.34 7.17 17.99
CA ASN A 86 -10.87 8.22 18.88
C ASN A 86 -10.21 9.58 18.63
N TRP A 87 -8.95 9.59 18.21
CA TRP A 87 -8.27 10.82 17.82
C TRP A 87 -8.65 11.29 16.40
N LEU A 88 -8.73 10.37 15.43
CA LEU A 88 -9.09 10.70 14.04
C LEU A 88 -10.49 11.31 13.92
N VAL A 89 -11.45 10.97 14.79
CA VAL A 89 -12.79 11.58 14.77
C VAL A 89 -12.83 13.05 15.21
N MET A 90 -11.67 13.66 15.52
CA MET A 90 -11.55 15.08 15.84
C MET A 90 -10.67 15.84 14.81
N PRO A 91 -11.11 16.04 13.55
CA PRO A 91 -10.29 16.70 12.51
C PRO A 91 -9.76 18.09 12.89
N GLY A 92 -10.47 18.82 13.76
CA GLY A 92 -10.02 20.12 14.27
C GLY A 92 -8.74 20.06 15.11
N SER A 93 -8.40 18.90 15.67
CA SER A 93 -7.21 18.68 16.49
C SER A 93 -5.97 18.27 15.69
N TRP A 94 -6.11 17.93 14.40
CA TRP A 94 -5.00 17.37 13.61
C TRP A 94 -3.86 18.35 13.35
N LYS A 95 -4.13 19.65 13.37
CA LYS A 95 -3.09 20.70 13.30
C LYS A 95 -2.20 20.74 14.54
N ASP A 96 -2.73 20.24 15.66
CA ASP A 96 -2.09 20.17 16.97
C ASP A 96 -1.76 18.70 17.30
N ASN A 97 -1.36 17.92 16.28
CA ASN A 97 -1.03 16.50 16.41
C ASN A 97 0.24 16.19 17.23
N GLY A 98 0.85 17.20 17.86
CA GLY A 98 2.08 17.09 18.63
C GLY A 98 3.33 16.93 17.77
N GLY A 99 4.47 16.65 18.40
CA GLY A 99 5.77 16.53 17.74
C GLY A 99 6.40 17.88 17.36
N ASP A 100 7.60 17.82 16.78
CA ASP A 100 8.29 19.04 16.31
C ASP A 100 7.67 19.55 15.02
N GLN A 101 6.91 20.64 15.11
CA GLN A 101 6.19 21.22 13.98
C GLN A 101 7.10 21.66 12.82
N ARG A 102 8.41 21.84 13.05
CA ARG A 102 9.37 22.18 11.99
C ARG A 102 9.55 21.08 10.94
N PHE A 103 9.21 19.84 11.28
CA PHE A 103 9.36 18.67 10.41
C PHE A 103 8.00 18.08 9.98
N SER A 104 6.90 18.74 10.31
CA SER A 104 5.55 18.29 9.96
C SER A 104 5.01 19.07 8.77
N ASP A 105 4.89 18.41 7.61
CA ASP A 105 4.04 18.92 6.53
C ASP A 105 2.58 18.76 6.95
N GLN A 106 2.01 19.83 7.50
CA GLN A 106 0.64 19.87 8.00
C GLN A 106 -0.40 19.58 6.91
N ARG A 107 -0.09 19.89 5.64
CA ARG A 107 -0.98 19.59 4.52
C ARG A 107 -1.02 18.10 4.25
N LEU A 108 0.16 17.49 4.13
CA LEU A 108 0.28 16.04 3.96
C LEU A 108 -0.34 15.29 5.16
N ALA A 109 -0.04 15.73 6.38
CA ALA A 109 -0.56 15.10 7.59
C ALA A 109 -2.09 15.08 7.60
N GLN A 110 -2.72 16.25 7.41
CA GLN A 110 -4.18 16.37 7.26
C GLN A 110 -4.71 15.42 6.19
N PHE A 111 -4.05 15.33 5.04
CA PHE A 111 -4.46 14.50 3.92
C PHE A 111 -4.40 13.01 4.27
N GLN A 112 -3.32 12.55 4.89
CA GLN A 112 -3.15 11.15 5.30
C GLN A 112 -4.17 10.77 6.38
N PHE A 113 -4.45 11.66 7.34
CA PHE A 113 -5.50 11.45 8.35
C PHE A 113 -6.90 11.40 7.73
N SER A 114 -7.21 12.23 6.73
CA SER A 114 -8.46 12.13 5.97
C SER A 114 -8.64 10.75 5.34
N LEU A 115 -7.58 10.21 4.71
CA LEU A 115 -7.64 8.88 4.07
C LEU A 115 -7.77 7.75 5.10
N ALA A 116 -7.12 7.87 6.26
CA ALA A 116 -7.26 6.93 7.36
C ALA A 116 -8.69 6.94 7.92
N LEU A 117 -9.26 8.11 8.17
CA LEU A 117 -10.64 8.26 8.64
C LEU A 117 -11.65 7.68 7.63
N ALA A 118 -11.43 7.90 6.33
CA ALA A 118 -12.26 7.29 5.28
C ALA A 118 -12.14 5.76 5.22
N ALA A 119 -10.98 5.20 5.56
CA ALA A 119 -10.80 3.76 5.69
C ALA A 119 -11.47 3.22 6.97
N ALA A 120 -11.39 3.94 8.10
CA ALA A 120 -12.11 3.59 9.32
C ALA A 120 -13.62 3.56 9.12
N HIS A 121 -14.18 4.53 8.38
CA HIS A 121 -15.59 4.53 8.00
C HIS A 121 -15.97 3.28 7.19
N ARG A 122 -15.15 2.88 6.19
CA ARG A 122 -15.38 1.64 5.41
C ARG A 122 -15.22 0.35 6.22
N ALA A 123 -14.47 0.41 7.31
CA ALA A 123 -14.31 -0.67 8.26
C ALA A 123 -15.41 -0.69 9.34
N GLU A 124 -16.43 0.17 9.20
CA GLU A 124 -17.58 0.29 10.11
C GLU A 124 -17.16 0.62 11.56
N LEU A 125 -16.04 1.34 11.71
CA LEU A 125 -15.53 1.79 13.01
C LEU A 125 -16.10 3.13 13.45
N LEU A 126 -16.80 3.83 12.54
CA LEU A 126 -17.37 5.15 12.77
C LEU A 126 -18.87 5.08 12.54
N SER A 127 -19.66 5.55 13.51
CA SER A 127 -21.11 5.66 13.37
C SER A 127 -21.57 7.05 12.95
N ASP A 128 -20.79 8.09 13.28
CA ASP A 128 -21.08 9.48 12.90
C ASP A 128 -20.36 9.84 11.59
N PRO A 129 -21.09 10.26 10.54
CA PRO A 129 -20.47 10.70 9.28
C PRO A 129 -19.84 12.11 9.36
N LEU A 130 -20.15 12.90 10.40
CA LEU A 130 -19.74 14.30 10.49
C LEU A 130 -18.22 14.50 10.48
N PRO A 131 -17.40 13.74 11.24
CA PRO A 131 -15.94 13.86 11.17
C PRO A 131 -15.39 13.62 9.75
N LEU A 132 -15.94 12.64 9.04
CA LEU A 132 -15.51 12.33 7.68
C LEU A 132 -15.88 13.46 6.70
N LEU A 133 -17.07 14.06 6.86
CA LEU A 133 -17.46 15.24 6.08
C LEU A 133 -16.55 16.45 6.37
N GLN A 134 -16.16 16.66 7.63
CA GLN A 134 -15.22 17.73 8.00
C GLN A 134 -13.84 17.51 7.38
N ALA A 135 -13.33 16.28 7.43
CA ALA A 135 -12.08 15.89 6.79
C ALA A 135 -12.12 16.09 5.26
N ALA A 136 -13.22 15.70 4.61
CA ALA A 136 -13.43 15.93 3.18
C ALA A 136 -13.47 17.44 2.83
N LYS A 137 -14.15 18.26 3.64
CA LYS A 137 -14.15 19.73 3.47
C LYS A 137 -12.74 20.32 3.61
N ALA A 138 -11.95 19.84 4.57
CA ALA A 138 -10.56 20.27 4.74
C ALA A 138 -9.70 19.87 3.54
N THR A 139 -9.82 18.63 3.05
CA THR A 139 -9.13 18.17 1.85
C THR A 139 -9.56 18.97 0.60
N ALA A 140 -10.86 19.25 0.43
CA ALA A 140 -11.37 20.06 -0.69
C ALA A 140 -10.75 21.47 -0.72
N LYS A 141 -10.52 22.09 0.45
CA LYS A 141 -9.87 23.41 0.56
C LYS A 141 -8.40 23.42 0.12
N GLN A 142 -7.73 22.27 0.13
CA GLN A 142 -6.34 22.15 -0.27
C GLN A 142 -6.16 21.98 -1.80
N GLN A 143 -7.25 21.85 -2.57
CA GLN A 143 -7.16 21.74 -4.02
C GLN A 143 -6.56 23.02 -4.63
N GLN A 144 -5.62 22.86 -5.54
CA GLN A 144 -5.05 23.98 -6.28
C GLN A 144 -6.00 24.48 -7.38
N PRO A 145 -5.80 25.72 -7.89
CA PRO A 145 -6.63 26.27 -8.95
C PRO A 145 -6.72 25.40 -10.22
N ASP A 146 -5.64 24.65 -10.54
CA ASP A 146 -5.58 23.74 -11.67
C ASP A 146 -6.37 22.42 -11.47
N GLY A 147 -6.87 22.17 -10.25
CA GLY A 147 -7.61 20.98 -9.88
C GLY A 147 -6.80 19.89 -9.17
N SER A 148 -5.50 20.09 -8.98
CA SER A 148 -4.61 19.08 -8.40
C SER A 148 -4.43 19.20 -6.88
N TRP A 149 -3.96 18.11 -6.26
CA TRP A 149 -3.41 18.08 -4.90
C TRP A 149 -1.93 17.69 -4.95
N PRO A 150 -1.01 18.67 -5.10
CA PRO A 150 0.41 18.42 -4.93
C PRO A 150 0.72 18.16 -3.46
N LEU A 151 1.21 16.96 -3.18
CA LEU A 151 1.68 16.54 -1.86
C LEU A 151 3.22 16.35 -1.83
N ASP A 152 3.91 16.81 -2.88
CA ASP A 152 5.37 16.75 -2.99
C ASP A 152 6.09 17.94 -2.32
N THR A 153 7.36 17.70 -1.95
CA THR A 153 8.27 18.71 -1.38
C THR A 153 9.32 19.16 -2.40
N GLY A 154 8.87 19.70 -3.54
CA GLY A 154 9.78 20.38 -4.49
C GLY A 154 10.15 19.58 -5.74
N GLY A 155 9.17 18.91 -6.36
CA GLY A 155 9.36 18.31 -7.69
C GLY A 155 10.21 17.03 -7.73
N ILE A 156 10.55 16.47 -6.57
CA ILE A 156 11.14 15.13 -6.45
C ILE A 156 10.07 14.10 -6.80
N VAL A 157 10.49 12.98 -7.41
CA VAL A 157 9.60 11.84 -7.68
C VAL A 157 8.90 11.40 -6.38
N ALA A 158 7.63 11.02 -6.50
CA ALA A 158 6.83 10.62 -5.35
C ALA A 158 7.51 9.51 -4.51
N SER A 159 7.30 9.60 -3.21
CA SER A 159 7.70 8.59 -2.23
C SER A 159 6.51 8.23 -1.32
N PRO A 160 6.63 7.20 -0.47
CA PRO A 160 5.63 6.84 0.54
C PRO A 160 5.18 7.99 1.44
N ILE A 161 6.02 9.03 1.61
CA ILE A 161 5.75 10.15 2.52
C ILE A 161 5.50 11.47 1.78
N THR A 162 5.29 11.43 0.46
CA THR A 162 4.96 12.64 -0.32
C THR A 162 3.87 12.40 -1.35
N TYR A 163 3.67 11.17 -1.82
CA TYR A 163 2.66 10.75 -2.83
C TYR A 163 2.80 11.38 -4.22
N GLY A 164 3.33 12.60 -4.33
CA GLY A 164 3.34 13.36 -5.57
C GLY A 164 1.96 13.86 -6.00
N ARG A 165 1.96 14.67 -7.05
CA ARG A 165 0.76 15.37 -7.52
C ARG A 165 -0.31 14.45 -8.11
N HIS A 166 0.08 13.43 -8.88
CA HIS A 166 -0.89 12.55 -9.55
C HIS A 166 -1.62 11.64 -8.57
N LEU A 167 -0.88 10.97 -7.68
CA LEU A 167 -1.49 10.10 -6.67
C LEU A 167 -2.29 10.93 -5.65
N GLY A 168 -1.76 12.07 -5.19
CA GLY A 168 -2.51 13.00 -4.34
C GLY A 168 -3.82 13.44 -4.98
N THR A 169 -3.81 13.81 -6.26
CA THR A 169 -5.03 14.22 -6.99
C THR A 169 -6.04 13.08 -7.12
N ALA A 170 -5.58 11.87 -7.43
CA ALA A 170 -6.43 10.70 -7.54
C ALA A 170 -7.10 10.34 -6.21
N LEU A 171 -6.32 10.30 -5.12
CA LEU A 171 -6.82 9.98 -3.78
C LEU A 171 -7.75 11.06 -3.24
N GLY A 172 -7.43 12.33 -3.48
CA GLY A 172 -8.26 13.47 -3.07
C GLY A 172 -9.61 13.42 -3.78
N LYS A 173 -9.61 13.21 -5.10
CA LYS A 173 -10.84 13.02 -5.88
C LYS A 173 -11.68 11.86 -5.33
N ASN A 174 -11.06 10.69 -5.13
CA ASN A 174 -11.75 9.50 -4.63
C ASN A 174 -12.38 9.72 -3.26
N LEU A 175 -11.66 10.39 -2.33
CA LEU A 175 -12.19 10.75 -1.02
C LEU A 175 -13.44 11.61 -1.15
N LEU A 176 -13.38 12.69 -1.94
CA LEU A 176 -14.52 13.59 -2.11
C LEU A 176 -15.72 12.89 -2.76
N GLN A 177 -15.46 12.03 -3.74
CA GLN A 177 -16.50 11.23 -4.41
C GLN A 177 -17.14 10.22 -3.46
N GLN A 178 -16.35 9.56 -2.60
CA GLN A 178 -16.84 8.62 -1.59
C GLN A 178 -17.71 9.30 -0.54
N VAL A 179 -17.34 10.52 -0.12
CA VAL A 179 -18.03 11.22 0.98
C VAL A 179 -19.31 11.89 0.51
N ASP A 180 -19.23 12.73 -0.52
CA ASP A 180 -20.39 13.41 -1.10
C ASP A 180 -20.08 13.94 -2.51
N ALA A 181 -20.27 13.09 -3.52
CA ALA A 181 -20.00 13.44 -4.92
C ALA A 181 -20.79 14.67 -5.40
N LYS A 182 -21.98 14.93 -4.83
CA LYS A 182 -22.80 16.08 -5.22
C LYS A 182 -22.26 17.37 -4.64
N ALA A 183 -21.98 17.38 -3.33
CA ALA A 183 -21.45 18.55 -2.64
C ALA A 183 -20.05 18.95 -3.13
N PHE A 184 -19.24 17.99 -3.55
CA PHE A 184 -17.87 18.21 -4.03
C PHE A 184 -17.71 18.14 -5.56
N SER A 185 -18.82 18.21 -6.30
CA SER A 185 -18.84 18.08 -7.77
C SER A 185 -17.87 19.02 -8.49
N LEU A 186 -17.71 20.27 -8.01
CA LEU A 186 -16.77 21.24 -8.57
C LEU A 186 -15.31 20.75 -8.47
N GLN A 187 -14.90 20.32 -7.27
CA GLN A 187 -13.54 19.85 -7.02
C GLN A 187 -13.27 18.57 -7.81
N ILE A 188 -14.22 17.64 -7.81
CA ILE A 188 -14.13 16.39 -8.57
C ILE A 188 -13.95 16.69 -10.06
N THR A 189 -14.77 17.58 -10.63
CA THR A 189 -14.70 17.97 -12.05
C THR A 189 -13.34 18.58 -12.41
N LYS A 190 -12.79 19.46 -11.57
CA LYS A 190 -11.46 20.04 -11.79
C LYS A 190 -10.36 18.98 -11.75
N ALA A 191 -10.41 18.09 -10.77
CA ALA A 191 -9.45 16.98 -10.65
C ALA A 191 -9.52 16.05 -11.88
N ASP A 192 -10.73 15.75 -12.34
CA ASP A 192 -10.98 14.94 -13.52
C ASP A 192 -10.42 15.56 -14.80
N LYS A 193 -10.64 16.86 -14.99
CA LYS A 193 -10.05 17.61 -16.10
C LYS A 193 -8.52 17.55 -16.04
N TRP A 194 -7.95 17.78 -14.86
CA TRP A 194 -6.50 17.76 -14.65
C TRP A 194 -5.89 16.39 -14.97
N LEU A 195 -6.46 15.30 -14.43
CA LEU A 195 -5.97 13.93 -14.65
C LEU A 195 -6.01 13.51 -16.13
N ARG A 196 -7.01 13.97 -16.89
CA ARG A 196 -7.10 13.69 -18.35
C ARG A 196 -5.99 14.38 -19.14
N GLN A 197 -5.53 15.54 -18.68
CA GLN A 197 -4.63 16.42 -19.42
C GLN A 197 -3.17 16.34 -18.94
N SER A 198 -2.94 15.84 -17.73
CA SER A 198 -1.61 15.82 -17.13
C SER A 198 -0.66 14.86 -17.85
N ARG A 199 0.63 15.17 -17.79
CA ARG A 199 1.70 14.35 -18.35
C ARG A 199 2.41 13.62 -17.21
N PRO A 200 2.39 12.28 -17.18
CA PRO A 200 3.15 11.52 -16.20
C PRO A 200 4.63 11.51 -16.58
N HIS A 201 5.52 11.59 -15.58
CA HIS A 201 6.97 11.55 -15.76
C HIS A 201 7.60 10.33 -15.08
N ALA A 202 6.91 9.73 -14.10
CA ALA A 202 7.40 8.61 -13.31
C ALA A 202 6.34 7.51 -13.16
N ILE A 203 6.75 6.34 -12.66
CA ILE A 203 5.86 5.19 -12.40
C ILE A 203 4.76 5.54 -11.38
N PRO A 204 5.03 6.28 -10.28
CA PRO A 204 3.96 6.75 -9.41
C PRO A 204 2.93 7.64 -10.08
N ASP A 205 3.32 8.43 -11.08
CA ASP A 205 2.40 9.29 -11.82
C ASP A 205 1.40 8.46 -12.63
N LEU A 206 1.92 7.47 -13.36
CA LEU A 206 1.11 6.53 -14.14
C LEU A 206 0.12 5.77 -13.25
N SER A 207 0.58 5.35 -12.06
CA SER A 207 -0.26 4.67 -11.07
C SER A 207 -1.36 5.59 -10.54
N GLY A 208 -1.04 6.85 -10.22
CA GLY A 208 -2.00 7.86 -9.81
C GLY A 208 -3.07 8.13 -10.87
N LEU A 209 -2.66 8.26 -12.14
CA LEU A 209 -3.58 8.42 -13.27
C LEU A 209 -4.55 7.23 -13.39
N MET A 210 -4.04 5.99 -13.31
CA MET A 210 -4.87 4.80 -13.36
C MET A 210 -5.87 4.70 -12.20
N ILE A 211 -5.45 5.04 -10.99
CA ILE A 211 -6.33 5.06 -9.82
C ILE A 211 -7.42 6.12 -9.99
N GLY A 212 -7.04 7.32 -10.44
CA GLY A 212 -7.96 8.46 -10.56
C GLY A 212 -8.97 8.29 -11.70
N LEU A 213 -8.59 7.66 -12.81
CA LEU A 213 -9.44 7.57 -14.01
C LEU A 213 -10.21 6.24 -14.12
N ARG A 214 -10.05 5.29 -13.20
CA ARG A 214 -10.61 3.91 -13.29
C ARG A 214 -12.12 3.80 -13.59
N GLU A 215 -12.91 4.81 -13.19
CA GLU A 215 -14.37 4.84 -13.36
C GLU A 215 -14.81 5.67 -14.57
N SER A 216 -13.88 6.40 -15.22
CA SER A 216 -14.17 7.27 -16.35
C SER A 216 -14.30 6.47 -17.65
N GLN A 217 -15.28 6.83 -18.48
CA GLN A 217 -15.62 6.13 -19.73
C GLN A 217 -15.48 7.01 -20.98
N ASP A 218 -15.10 8.28 -20.83
CA ASP A 218 -14.86 9.17 -21.96
C ASP A 218 -13.53 8.87 -22.68
N ALA A 219 -13.45 9.23 -23.95
CA ALA A 219 -12.32 8.91 -24.82
C ALA A 219 -10.96 9.43 -24.30
N ALA A 220 -10.93 10.61 -23.66
CA ALA A 220 -9.68 11.17 -23.13
C ALA A 220 -9.16 10.35 -21.94
N ALA A 221 -10.05 9.96 -21.03
CA ALA A 221 -9.70 9.09 -19.91
C ALA A 221 -9.27 7.70 -20.38
N LEU A 222 -10.00 7.07 -21.31
CA LEU A 222 -9.66 5.75 -21.85
C LEU A 222 -8.29 5.76 -22.54
N LYS A 223 -7.98 6.82 -23.30
CA LYS A 223 -6.65 6.99 -23.92
C LYS A 223 -5.53 7.08 -22.88
N GLN A 224 -5.76 7.79 -21.78
CA GLN A 224 -4.76 7.87 -20.70
C GLN A 224 -4.61 6.54 -19.96
N LEU A 225 -5.69 5.83 -19.69
CA LEU A 225 -5.65 4.51 -19.07
C LEU A 225 -4.87 3.51 -19.92
N ASP A 226 -5.15 3.43 -21.23
CA ASP A 226 -4.43 2.56 -22.15
C ASP A 226 -2.92 2.87 -22.17
N ARG A 227 -2.57 4.15 -22.30
CA ARG A 227 -1.17 4.60 -22.21
C ARG A 227 -0.50 4.17 -20.91
N CYS A 228 -1.17 4.37 -19.76
CA CYS A 228 -0.62 3.99 -18.46
C CYS A 228 -0.42 2.49 -18.34
N GLN A 229 -1.40 1.69 -18.77
CA GLN A 229 -1.32 0.24 -18.74
C GLN A 229 -0.17 -0.29 -19.61
N GLN A 230 0.02 0.26 -20.81
CA GLN A 230 1.13 -0.11 -21.69
C GLN A 230 2.49 0.21 -21.06
N LEU A 231 2.66 1.43 -20.56
CA LEU A 231 3.92 1.87 -19.95
C LEU A 231 4.26 1.09 -18.68
N LEU A 232 3.27 0.85 -17.80
CA LEU A 232 3.50 0.08 -16.58
C LEU A 232 3.79 -1.40 -16.88
N ARG A 233 3.12 -2.01 -17.87
CA ARG A 233 3.46 -3.38 -18.29
C ARG A 233 4.90 -3.47 -18.81
N ALA A 234 5.31 -2.52 -19.65
CA ALA A 234 6.66 -2.48 -20.20
C ALA A 234 7.73 -2.22 -19.13
N ALA A 235 7.38 -1.52 -18.05
CA ALA A 235 8.28 -1.18 -16.96
C ALA A 235 8.41 -2.27 -15.88
N GLN A 236 7.68 -3.38 -15.96
CA GLN A 236 7.80 -4.46 -14.98
C GLN A 236 9.18 -5.11 -15.10
N ALA A 237 9.94 -5.13 -13.99
CA ALA A 237 11.22 -5.81 -13.96
C ALA A 237 11.03 -7.33 -14.16
N PRO A 238 12.04 -8.07 -14.66
CA PRO A 238 11.94 -9.53 -14.83
C PRO A 238 11.56 -10.29 -13.54
N ALA A 239 11.93 -9.75 -12.38
CA ALA A 239 11.59 -10.31 -11.07
C ALA A 239 10.16 -9.98 -10.61
N GLY A 240 9.44 -9.10 -11.31
CA GLY A 240 8.02 -8.79 -11.09
C GLY A 240 7.72 -7.42 -10.49
N GLY A 241 8.68 -6.70 -9.92
CA GLY A 241 8.47 -5.39 -9.28
C GLY A 241 8.65 -4.18 -10.21
N TRP A 242 8.44 -2.98 -9.65
CA TRP A 242 8.65 -1.68 -10.30
C TRP A 242 9.47 -0.75 -9.41
N GLY A 243 10.25 0.13 -10.03
CA GLY A 243 10.92 1.25 -9.38
C GLY A 243 10.26 2.60 -9.71
N PRO A 244 10.84 3.73 -9.28
CA PRO A 244 10.30 5.07 -9.55
C PRO A 244 10.27 5.41 -11.05
N PHE A 245 11.17 4.82 -11.83
CA PHE A 245 11.23 4.91 -13.29
C PHE A 245 11.47 3.52 -13.88
N ALA A 246 11.15 3.33 -15.16
CA ALA A 246 11.31 2.04 -15.85
C ALA A 246 12.75 1.52 -15.89
N THR A 247 13.75 2.40 -15.75
CA THR A 247 15.18 2.06 -15.75
C THR A 247 15.75 1.81 -14.36
N HIS A 248 14.97 2.01 -13.30
CA HIS A 248 15.42 1.88 -11.92
C HIS A 248 15.10 0.49 -11.36
N ARG A 249 15.84 0.09 -10.32
CA ARG A 249 15.58 -1.16 -9.61
C ARG A 249 14.19 -1.13 -8.98
N ALA A 250 13.59 -2.31 -8.86
CA ALA A 250 12.29 -2.43 -8.22
C ALA A 250 12.37 -2.11 -6.73
N GLU A 251 11.39 -1.36 -6.22
CA GLU A 251 11.28 -0.90 -4.84
C GLU A 251 9.88 -1.24 -4.28
N PRO A 252 9.74 -1.47 -2.96
CA PRO A 252 8.48 -1.89 -2.37
C PRO A 252 7.32 -0.90 -2.60
N TYR A 253 7.54 0.40 -2.42
CA TYR A 253 6.49 1.40 -2.60
C TYR A 253 5.99 1.49 -4.04
N ASP A 254 6.89 1.63 -5.02
CA ASP A 254 6.52 1.77 -6.43
C ASP A 254 5.84 0.49 -6.93
N THR A 255 6.28 -0.69 -6.47
CA THR A 255 5.58 -1.94 -6.75
C THR A 255 4.18 -1.96 -6.14
N ALA A 256 4.03 -1.53 -4.88
CA ALA A 256 2.75 -1.54 -4.18
C ALA A 256 1.69 -0.64 -4.86
N ILE A 257 2.06 0.58 -5.25
CA ILE A 257 1.12 1.50 -5.92
C ILE A 257 0.73 1.03 -7.33
N VAL A 258 1.63 0.36 -8.07
CA VAL A 258 1.30 -0.24 -9.36
C VAL A 258 0.32 -1.40 -9.19
N LEU A 259 0.54 -2.27 -8.19
CA LEU A 259 -0.41 -3.35 -7.88
C LEU A 259 -1.78 -2.80 -7.49
N LEU A 260 -1.83 -1.74 -6.66
CA LEU A 260 -3.08 -1.07 -6.32
C LEU A 260 -3.79 -0.49 -7.54
N ALA A 261 -3.03 0.13 -8.46
CA ALA A 261 -3.58 0.71 -9.68
C ALA A 261 -4.21 -0.35 -10.60
N PHE A 262 -3.53 -1.48 -10.82
CA PHE A 262 -4.05 -2.58 -11.66
C PHE A 262 -5.17 -3.38 -11.01
N ALA A 263 -5.10 -3.64 -9.69
CA ALA A 263 -6.11 -4.41 -8.97
C ALA A 263 -7.51 -3.74 -9.02
N GLN A 264 -7.54 -2.42 -9.16
CA GLN A 264 -8.77 -1.62 -9.24
C GLN A 264 -9.33 -1.47 -10.67
N GLN A 265 -8.63 -1.93 -11.70
CA GLN A 265 -9.15 -1.86 -13.08
C GLN A 265 -10.21 -2.94 -13.32
N LYS A 266 -11.21 -2.65 -14.15
CA LYS A 266 -12.23 -3.63 -14.56
C LYS A 266 -12.35 -3.66 -16.08
N PRO A 267 -12.31 -4.86 -16.72
CA PRO A 267 -11.97 -6.16 -16.12
C PRO A 267 -10.49 -6.27 -15.73
N ASN A 268 -10.18 -6.94 -14.61
CA ASN A 268 -8.78 -7.14 -14.17
C ASN A 268 -8.13 -8.45 -14.64
N LYS A 269 -8.92 -9.40 -15.19
CA LYS A 269 -8.43 -10.71 -15.65
C LYS A 269 -7.19 -10.63 -16.56
N PRO A 270 -7.11 -9.70 -17.54
CA PRO A 270 -5.92 -9.59 -18.39
C PRO A 270 -4.62 -9.20 -17.66
N PHE A 271 -4.71 -8.70 -16.42
CA PHE A 271 -3.56 -8.27 -15.63
C PHE A 271 -3.17 -9.30 -14.55
N GLN A 272 -3.86 -10.43 -14.42
CA GLN A 272 -3.58 -11.42 -13.37
C GLN A 272 -2.12 -11.91 -13.34
N PRO A 273 -1.47 -12.25 -14.47
CA PRO A 273 -0.06 -12.67 -14.44
C PRO A 273 0.87 -11.57 -13.91
N LEU A 274 0.65 -10.33 -14.34
CA LEU A 274 1.41 -9.15 -13.89
C LEU A 274 1.21 -8.91 -12.39
N LEU A 275 -0.03 -8.97 -11.91
CA LEU A 275 -0.38 -8.81 -10.51
C LEU A 275 0.22 -9.93 -9.65
N GLN A 276 0.23 -11.17 -10.14
CA GLN A 276 0.84 -12.31 -9.45
C GLN A 276 2.35 -12.16 -9.31
N ALA A 277 3.04 -11.74 -10.38
CA ALA A 277 4.48 -11.52 -10.36
C ALA A 277 4.86 -10.40 -9.37
N GLY A 278 4.17 -9.25 -9.44
CA GLY A 278 4.43 -8.15 -8.51
C GLY A 278 4.10 -8.47 -7.05
N ARG A 279 2.99 -9.19 -6.81
CA ARG A 279 2.65 -9.68 -5.46
C ARG A 279 3.72 -10.62 -4.92
N SER A 280 4.17 -11.57 -5.73
CA SER A 280 5.21 -12.54 -5.35
C SER A 280 6.53 -11.83 -5.05
N TRP A 281 6.87 -10.82 -5.86
CA TRP A 281 8.03 -9.97 -5.62
C TRP A 281 7.94 -9.25 -4.27
N LEU A 282 6.81 -8.59 -3.96
CA LEU A 282 6.62 -7.93 -2.65
C LEU A 282 6.75 -8.91 -1.49
N ILE A 283 6.12 -10.08 -1.56
CA ILE A 283 6.22 -11.10 -0.51
C ILE A 283 7.68 -11.51 -0.29
N LYS A 284 8.47 -11.66 -1.37
CA LYS A 284 9.89 -11.98 -1.28
C LYS A 284 10.74 -10.86 -0.65
N GLN A 285 10.30 -9.60 -0.77
CA GLN A 285 10.99 -8.45 -0.16
C GLN A 285 10.59 -8.20 1.31
N GLN A 286 9.64 -8.95 1.86
CA GLN A 286 9.19 -8.74 3.24
C GLN A 286 10.30 -9.12 4.23
N LEU A 287 10.64 -8.21 5.14
CA LEU A 287 11.61 -8.43 6.22
C LEU A 287 11.05 -9.38 7.27
N GLU A 288 11.92 -9.94 8.13
CA GLU A 288 11.53 -10.93 9.17
C GLU A 288 10.48 -10.39 10.16
N ASP A 289 10.53 -9.10 10.50
CA ASP A 289 9.56 -8.43 11.36
C ASP A 289 8.17 -8.21 10.71
N GLY A 290 8.04 -8.48 9.41
CA GLY A 290 6.81 -8.28 8.64
C GLY A 290 6.74 -6.95 7.88
N SER A 291 7.73 -6.07 8.04
CA SER A 291 7.83 -4.79 7.35
C SER A 291 8.50 -4.90 5.97
N TRP A 292 8.64 -3.76 5.29
CA TRP A 292 9.47 -3.61 4.09
C TRP A 292 10.49 -2.50 4.30
N ALA A 293 11.63 -2.63 3.63
CA ALA A 293 12.67 -1.61 3.61
C ALA A 293 12.13 -0.24 3.17
N GLU A 294 12.75 0.83 3.66
CA GLU A 294 12.40 2.20 3.33
C GLU A 294 12.48 2.45 1.82
N THR A 295 11.51 3.16 1.26
CA THR A 295 11.60 3.67 -0.11
C THR A 295 11.87 5.18 -0.12
N THR A 296 13.12 5.58 0.15
CA THR A 296 13.54 6.99 0.26
C THR A 296 13.83 7.63 -1.10
N ARG A 297 13.87 8.97 -1.11
CA ARG A 297 14.32 9.78 -2.26
C ARG A 297 15.35 10.81 -1.76
N PRO A 298 16.65 10.69 -2.08
CA PRO A 298 17.32 9.61 -2.83
C PRO A 298 17.22 8.24 -2.14
N ALA A 299 17.46 7.16 -2.89
CA ALA A 299 17.38 5.78 -2.40
C ALA A 299 18.45 5.46 -1.33
N ASP A 300 18.31 4.31 -0.68
CA ASP A 300 19.28 3.72 0.26
C ASP A 300 19.58 4.57 1.51
N SER A 301 18.60 5.36 1.97
CA SER A 301 18.69 6.12 3.22
C SER A 301 17.81 5.50 4.31
N GLU A 302 18.25 5.60 5.56
CA GLU A 302 17.45 5.17 6.70
C GLU A 302 16.39 6.21 7.06
N SER A 303 15.14 5.78 7.22
CA SER A 303 14.05 6.67 7.59
C SER A 303 12.85 5.89 8.13
N TYR A 304 12.61 6.01 9.44
CA TYR A 304 11.47 5.39 10.11
C TYR A 304 10.13 5.72 9.43
N ALA A 305 9.88 6.99 9.14
CA ALA A 305 8.68 7.46 8.44
C ALA A 305 8.44 6.74 7.10
N HIS A 306 9.51 6.54 6.32
CA HIS A 306 9.44 5.80 5.07
C HIS A 306 9.22 4.32 5.30
N ARG A 307 9.84 3.68 6.31
CA ARG A 307 9.61 2.25 6.63
C ARG A 307 8.15 1.99 6.93
N ILE A 308 7.55 2.79 7.81
CA ILE A 308 6.14 2.68 8.20
C ILE A 308 5.23 2.87 7.00
N SER A 309 5.41 3.97 6.25
CA SER A 309 4.55 4.27 5.10
C SER A 309 4.71 3.23 3.98
N THR A 310 5.94 2.79 3.69
CA THR A 310 6.20 1.74 2.70
C THR A 310 5.50 0.44 3.07
N THR A 311 5.60 0.05 4.35
CA THR A 311 4.92 -1.15 4.86
C THR A 311 3.40 -1.03 4.77
N ALA A 312 2.84 0.15 5.06
CA ALA A 312 1.41 0.41 4.91
C ALA A 312 0.94 0.25 3.45
N TRP A 313 1.66 0.84 2.50
CA TRP A 313 1.36 0.72 1.07
C TRP A 313 1.48 -0.72 0.56
N ALA A 314 2.53 -1.44 0.94
CA ALA A 314 2.70 -2.85 0.61
C ALA A 314 1.56 -3.70 1.18
N THR A 315 1.15 -3.45 2.43
CA THR A 315 0.02 -4.14 3.07
C THR A 315 -1.28 -3.92 2.29
N LEU A 316 -1.58 -2.67 1.90
CA LEU A 316 -2.74 -2.35 1.08
C LEU A 316 -2.71 -3.08 -0.27
N ALA A 317 -1.56 -3.13 -0.94
CA ALA A 317 -1.40 -3.84 -2.20
C ALA A 317 -1.62 -5.36 -2.03
N LEU A 318 -1.13 -5.95 -0.94
CA LEU A 318 -1.36 -7.35 -0.65
C LEU A 318 -2.84 -7.63 -0.30
N ILE A 319 -3.54 -6.73 0.37
CA ILE A 319 -4.98 -6.88 0.61
C ILE A 319 -5.75 -6.79 -0.72
N ALA A 320 -5.48 -5.77 -1.53
CA ALA A 320 -6.18 -5.53 -2.79
C ALA A 320 -6.02 -6.65 -3.82
N THR A 321 -4.90 -7.40 -3.75
CA THR A 321 -4.62 -8.52 -4.65
C THR A 321 -4.98 -9.89 -4.06
N GLN A 322 -5.48 -9.96 -2.82
CA GLN A 322 -5.74 -11.22 -2.12
C GLN A 322 -6.81 -12.09 -2.81
N GLN A 323 -7.94 -11.48 -3.21
CA GLN A 323 -9.07 -12.18 -3.81
C GLN A 323 -8.73 -12.84 -5.15
N LEU A 324 -7.73 -12.33 -5.87
CA LEU A 324 -7.24 -12.92 -7.12
C LEU A 324 -6.65 -14.32 -6.92
N PHE A 325 -6.30 -14.67 -5.69
CA PHE A 325 -5.57 -15.90 -5.36
C PHE A 325 -6.25 -16.72 -4.24
N GLN A 326 -7.44 -16.32 -3.79
CA GLN A 326 -8.29 -17.10 -2.87
C GLN A 326 -9.16 -18.15 -3.58
N SER A 327 -8.91 -18.42 -4.86
CA SER A 327 -9.55 -19.50 -5.62
C SER A 327 -8.53 -20.58 -5.98
N ARG A 328 -8.18 -21.39 -4.98
CA ARG A 328 -7.75 -22.80 -5.13
C ARG A 328 -8.22 -23.57 -3.90
#